data_AF-A0AAF0AKU8-F1
#
_entry.id   AF-A0AAF0AKU8-F1
#
_cell.length_a   1.000
_cell.length_b   1.000
_cell.length_c   1.000
_cell.angle_alpha   90.00
_cell.angle_beta   90.00
_cell.angle_gamma   90.00
#
_symmetry.space_group_name_H-M   'P 1'
#
loop_
_entity.id
_entity.type
_entity.pdbx_description
1 polymer ?
#
loop_
_entity_poly.entity_id
_entity_poly.type
_entity_poly.pdbx_seq_one_letter_code
_entity_poly.pdbx_strand_id
1 'polypeptide(L)'
;MSGNKITDQQVKRYMKFRQTENQAAAAAKAGISERSARRIDKHELHPKTEERSWRTRSDPLAEVWENIVVPMLQRDNEITPVGIFDHLCEFHSDLFTASSRRTLERRIGKWRHLYGPSKDVVFLQTPEAWHHKLSCYFRKKYCNSLHTHLIPAQ
;
A
#
# COMPACT_ATOMS: atom_id res chain seq x y z
N MET A 1 0.77 -11.77 -24.10
CA MET A 1 1.05 -11.22 -22.75
C MET A 1 1.34 -9.74 -22.90
N SER A 2 0.69 -8.85 -22.13
CA SER A 2 1.02 -7.42 -22.15
C SER A 2 2.38 -7.19 -21.49
N GLY A 3 3.23 -6.37 -22.12
CA GLY A 3 4.53 -6.02 -21.55
C GLY A 3 4.39 -5.10 -20.34
N ASN A 4 5.39 -5.12 -19.44
CA ASN A 4 5.44 -4.21 -18.30
C ASN A 4 5.43 -2.75 -18.76
N LYS A 5 4.69 -1.90 -18.03
CA LYS A 5 4.66 -0.45 -18.29
C LYS A 5 6.04 0.15 -18.00
N ILE A 6 6.50 1.03 -18.89
CA ILE A 6 7.73 1.79 -18.69
C ILE A 6 7.51 2.84 -17.60
N THR A 7 8.40 2.85 -16.60
CA THR A 7 8.30 3.76 -15.45
C THR A 7 8.97 5.10 -15.71
N ASP A 8 8.54 6.13 -15.00
CA ASP A 8 9.14 7.48 -15.06
C ASP A 8 10.64 7.45 -14.74
N GLN A 9 11.04 6.58 -13.80
CA GLN A 9 12.45 6.40 -13.45
C GLN A 9 13.27 5.84 -14.61
N GLN A 10 12.71 4.87 -15.36
CA GLN A 10 13.38 4.31 -16.55
C GLN A 10 13.53 5.37 -17.65
N VAL A 11 12.50 6.18 -17.89
CA VAL A 11 12.57 7.29 -18.85
C VAL A 11 13.62 8.31 -18.43
N LYS A 12 13.65 8.71 -17.15
CA LYS A 12 14.65 9.66 -16.63
C LYS A 12 16.08 9.12 -16.76
N ARG A 13 16.28 7.83 -16.47
CA ARG A 13 17.57 7.14 -16.63
C ARG A 13 17.99 7.08 -18.10
N TYR A 14 17.05 6.75 -18.99
CA TYR A 14 17.29 6.74 -20.44
C TYR A 14 17.72 8.12 -20.93
N MET A 15 16.97 9.18 -20.61
CA MET A 15 17.30 10.54 -21.02
C MET A 15 18.67 11.00 -20.50
N LYS A 16 19.09 10.55 -19.31
CA LYS A 16 20.42 10.82 -18.78
C LYS A 16 21.52 10.17 -19.63
N PHE A 17 21.39 8.88 -19.96
CA PHE A 17 22.38 8.18 -20.79
C PHE A 17 22.33 8.61 -22.26
N ARG A 18 21.18 9.08 -22.74
CA ARG A 18 21.00 9.50 -24.13
C ARG A 18 21.86 10.71 -24.52
N GLN A 19 22.28 11.51 -23.54
CA GLN A 19 23.18 12.65 -23.75
C GLN A 19 24.60 12.24 -24.15
N THR A 20 25.05 11.06 -23.70
CA THR A 20 26.43 10.59 -23.89
C THR A 20 26.55 9.37 -24.78
N GLU A 21 25.49 8.57 -24.89
CA GLU A 21 25.53 7.24 -25.51
C GLU A 21 24.57 7.08 -26.68
N ASN A 22 24.86 6.08 -27.51
CA ASN A 22 23.95 5.68 -28.58
C ASN A 22 22.61 5.16 -28.02
N GLN A 23 21.57 5.18 -28.86
CA GLN A 23 20.22 4.82 -28.45
C GLN A 23 20.13 3.40 -27.86
N ALA A 24 20.84 2.44 -28.45
CA ALA A 24 20.83 1.04 -28.02
C ALA A 24 21.47 0.84 -26.63
N ALA A 25 22.64 1.43 -26.40
CA ALA A 25 23.34 1.37 -25.12
C ALA A 25 22.56 2.09 -24.01
N ALA A 26 22.03 3.29 -24.29
CA ALA A 26 21.20 4.01 -23.33
C ALA A 26 19.93 3.24 -22.98
N ALA A 27 19.28 2.60 -23.95
CA ALA A 27 18.10 1.76 -23.74
C ALA A 27 18.41 0.54 -22.88
N ALA A 28 19.51 -0.17 -23.18
CA ALA A 28 19.97 -1.32 -22.41
C ALA A 28 20.27 -0.94 -20.94
N LYS A 29 20.97 0.18 -20.71
CA LYS A 29 21.25 0.69 -19.35
C LYS A 29 20.00 1.15 -18.60
N ALA A 30 19.00 1.62 -19.33
CA ALA A 30 17.71 1.98 -18.77
C ALA A 30 16.76 0.80 -18.54
N GLY A 31 17.10 -0.39 -19.05
CA GLY A 31 16.27 -1.58 -18.99
C GLY A 31 14.99 -1.46 -19.84
N ILE A 32 15.07 -0.77 -20.98
CA ILE A 32 13.97 -0.61 -21.94
C ILE A 32 14.37 -1.15 -23.31
N SER A 33 13.39 -1.51 -24.13
CA SER A 33 13.67 -1.92 -25.51
C SER A 33 14.04 -0.72 -26.39
N GLU A 34 14.86 -0.95 -27.42
CA GLU A 34 15.22 0.07 -28.41
C GLU A 34 13.98 0.69 -29.09
N ARG A 35 12.94 -0.12 -29.32
CA ARG A 35 11.66 0.35 -29.87
C ARG A 35 11.01 1.40 -28.97
N SER A 36 11.01 1.15 -27.66
CA SER A 36 10.45 2.08 -26.68
C SER A 36 11.32 3.32 -26.52
N ALA A 37 12.64 3.17 -26.51
CA ALA A 37 13.60 4.27 -26.54
C ALA A 37 13.36 5.20 -27.75
N ARG A 38 13.13 4.63 -28.95
CA ARG A 38 12.78 5.40 -30.14
C ARG A 38 11.47 6.19 -30.00
N ARG A 39 10.46 5.61 -29.34
CA ARG A 39 9.19 6.32 -29.07
C ARG A 39 9.37 7.43 -28.03
N ILE A 40 10.27 7.25 -27.06
CA ILE A 40 10.65 8.30 -26.10
C ILE A 40 11.35 9.46 -26.81
N ASP A 41 12.33 9.16 -27.68
CA ASP A 41 13.03 10.19 -28.48
C ASP A 41 12.05 11.00 -29.36
N LYS A 42 11.01 10.35 -29.89
CA LYS A 42 9.94 10.98 -30.69
C LYS A 42 8.85 11.67 -29.86
N HIS A 43 8.95 11.68 -28.53
CA HIS A 43 7.92 12.22 -27.63
C HIS A 43 6.54 11.53 -27.77
N GLU A 44 6.49 10.31 -28.30
CA GLU A 44 5.27 9.50 -28.44
C GLU A 44 4.98 8.62 -27.21
N LEU A 45 5.96 8.52 -26.30
CA LEU A 45 5.84 7.76 -25.05
C LEU A 45 6.11 8.67 -23.86
N HIS A 46 5.05 9.29 -23.36
CA HIS A 46 5.05 9.85 -22.02
C HIS A 46 4.59 8.76 -21.05
N PRO A 47 5.32 8.48 -19.96
CA PRO A 47 4.86 7.58 -18.92
C PRO A 47 3.77 8.30 -18.11
N LYS A 48 2.65 8.63 -18.76
CA LYS A 48 1.53 9.24 -18.07
C LYS A 48 0.87 8.14 -17.25
N THR A 49 0.84 8.34 -15.94
CA THR A 49 -0.14 7.66 -15.10
C THR A 49 -1.45 8.35 -15.39
N GLU A 50 -2.11 7.94 -16.48
CA GLU A 50 -3.51 8.29 -16.67
C GLU A 50 -4.25 7.65 -15.51
N GLU A 51 -4.69 8.49 -14.59
CA GLU A 51 -5.61 8.07 -13.54
C GLU A 51 -6.85 7.54 -14.24
N ARG A 52 -7.26 6.31 -13.87
CA ARG A 52 -8.49 5.75 -14.43
C ARG A 52 -9.64 6.69 -14.08
N SER A 53 -10.28 7.26 -15.10
CA SER A 53 -11.42 8.14 -14.92
C SER A 53 -12.70 7.38 -14.55
N TRP A 54 -12.79 6.08 -14.89
CA TRP A 54 -13.98 5.29 -14.62
C TRP A 54 -13.77 4.31 -13.46
N ARG A 55 -14.82 4.16 -12.65
CA ARG A 55 -14.98 3.01 -11.75
C ARG A 55 -15.67 1.87 -12.49
N THR A 56 -15.25 0.64 -12.22
CA THR A 56 -15.92 -0.56 -12.73
C THR A 56 -17.33 -0.74 -12.16
N ARG A 57 -17.63 -0.15 -10.99
CA ARG A 57 -18.94 -0.20 -10.33
C ARG A 57 -19.30 1.15 -9.71
N SER A 58 -20.58 1.46 -9.68
CA SER A 58 -21.10 2.61 -8.92
C SER A 58 -20.80 2.45 -7.43
N ASP A 59 -20.55 3.55 -6.73
CA ASP A 59 -20.27 3.56 -5.30
C ASP A 59 -21.60 3.46 -4.51
N PRO A 60 -21.85 2.36 -3.78
CA PRO A 60 -23.10 2.18 -3.03
C PRO A 60 -23.24 3.19 -1.89
N LEU A 61 -22.14 3.82 -1.44
CA LEU A 61 -22.16 4.78 -0.34
C LEU A 61 -22.39 6.22 -0.80
N ALA A 62 -22.41 6.51 -2.11
CA ALA A 62 -22.43 7.89 -2.60
C ALA A 62 -23.70 8.65 -2.17
N GLU A 63 -24.86 7.99 -2.19
CA GLU A 63 -26.16 8.60 -1.87
C GLU A 63 -26.32 8.87 -0.37
N VAL A 64 -25.89 7.94 0.48
CA VAL A 64 -26.00 8.08 1.94
C VAL A 64 -24.89 8.94 2.55
N TRP A 65 -23.79 9.15 1.83
CA TRP A 65 -22.59 9.79 2.38
C TRP A 65 -22.86 11.24 2.79
N GLU A 66 -23.34 12.09 1.88
CA GLU A 66 -23.58 13.51 2.17
C GLU A 66 -24.85 13.72 3.00
N ASN A 67 -25.86 12.86 2.84
CA ASN A 67 -27.17 13.04 3.48
C ASN A 67 -27.22 12.55 4.93
N ILE A 68 -26.50 11.47 5.25
CA ILE A 68 -26.60 10.78 6.55
C ILE A 68 -25.26 10.81 7.26
N VAL A 69 -24.20 10.31 6.61
CA VAL A 69 -22.92 10.07 7.27
C VAL A 69 -22.21 11.37 7.65
N VAL A 70 -22.15 12.35 6.75
CA VAL A 70 -21.49 13.64 7.03
C VAL A 70 -22.18 14.40 8.17
N PRO A 71 -23.52 14.56 8.20
CA PRO A 71 -24.19 15.19 9.33
C PRO A 71 -23.97 14.47 10.67
N MET A 72 -23.94 13.13 10.68
CA MET A 72 -23.65 12.37 11.90
C MET A 72 -22.24 12.64 12.42
N LEU A 73 -21.24 12.67 11.53
CA LEU A 73 -19.84 12.95 11.88
C LEU A 73 -19.61 14.39 12.34
N GLN A 74 -20.39 15.34 11.83
CA GLN A 74 -20.31 16.75 12.25
C GLN A 74 -20.93 16.98 13.64
N ARG A 75 -22.00 16.26 13.97
CA ARG A 75 -22.62 16.33 15.31
C ARG A 75 -21.75 15.68 16.37
N ASP A 76 -21.16 14.54 16.04
CA ASP A 76 -20.32 13.78 16.95
C ASP A 76 -19.10 13.22 16.21
N ASN A 77 -17.92 13.71 16.57
CA ASN A 77 -16.66 13.25 15.99
C ASN A 77 -16.13 11.96 16.66
N GLU A 78 -16.60 11.60 17.85
CA GLU A 78 -16.15 10.42 18.59
C GLU A 78 -16.89 9.14 18.18
N ILE A 79 -18.01 9.27 17.48
CA ILE A 79 -18.82 8.13 17.01
C ILE A 79 -17.97 7.07 16.30
N THR A 80 -18.16 5.80 16.62
CA THR A 80 -17.36 4.75 15.97
C THR A 80 -17.82 4.56 14.52
N PRO A 81 -16.89 4.40 13.55
CA PRO A 81 -17.25 4.07 12.16
C PRO A 81 -18.09 2.79 12.04
N VAL A 82 -17.92 1.86 12.98
CA VAL A 82 -18.70 0.62 13.07
C VAL A 82 -20.15 0.93 13.45
N GLY A 83 -20.38 1.78 14.46
CA GLY A 83 -21.73 2.19 14.86
C GLY A 83 -22.47 2.92 13.73
N ILE A 84 -21.78 3.73 12.93
CA ILE A 84 -22.38 4.32 11.72
C ILE A 84 -22.77 3.24 10.71
N PHE A 85 -21.91 2.24 10.50
CA PHE A 85 -22.22 1.14 9.59
C PHE A 85 -23.43 0.32 10.06
N ASP A 86 -23.50 0.00 11.35
CA ASP A 86 -24.62 -0.75 11.92
C ASP A 86 -25.93 0.01 11.77
N HIS A 87 -25.93 1.33 12.02
CA HIS A 87 -27.06 2.21 11.75
C HIS A 87 -27.44 2.17 10.26
N LEU A 88 -26.48 2.29 9.33
CA LEU A 88 -26.78 2.20 7.90
C LEU A 88 -27.37 0.85 7.50
N CYS A 89 -26.92 -0.26 8.09
CA CYS A 89 -27.48 -1.59 7.84
C CYS A 89 -28.92 -1.74 8.36
N GLU A 90 -29.28 -1.05 9.46
CA GLU A 90 -30.63 -1.07 10.00
C GLU A 90 -31.62 -0.34 9.07
N PHE A 91 -31.24 0.82 8.53
CA PHE A 91 -32.10 1.64 7.66
C PHE A 91 -32.08 1.23 6.18
N HIS A 92 -31.00 0.60 5.70
CA HIS A 92 -30.77 0.27 4.29
C HIS A 92 -30.10 -1.10 4.14
N SER A 93 -30.77 -2.14 4.63
CA SER A 93 -30.26 -3.52 4.63
C SER A 93 -30.07 -4.13 3.23
N ASP A 94 -30.70 -3.57 2.21
CA ASP A 94 -30.70 -4.01 0.82
C ASP A 94 -29.49 -3.52 0.01
N LEU A 95 -28.91 -2.38 0.38
CA LEU A 95 -27.84 -1.72 -0.36
C LEU A 95 -26.42 -2.06 0.12
N PHE A 96 -26.27 -2.53 1.37
CA PHE A 96 -24.97 -2.65 2.02
C PHE A 96 -24.54 -4.10 2.26
N THR A 97 -23.40 -4.47 1.66
CA THR A 97 -22.68 -5.72 1.94
C THR A 97 -21.51 -5.46 2.90
N ALA A 98 -21.00 -6.50 3.55
CA ALA A 98 -19.80 -6.42 4.42
C ALA A 98 -18.57 -5.77 3.76
N SER A 99 -18.47 -5.79 2.43
CA SER A 99 -17.41 -5.10 1.66
C SER A 99 -17.50 -3.56 1.74
N SER A 100 -18.71 -3.01 1.93
CA SER A 100 -18.96 -1.58 2.06
C SER A 100 -18.46 -1.03 3.40
N ARG A 101 -18.43 -1.86 4.47
CA ARG A 101 -17.93 -1.46 5.80
C ARG A 101 -16.50 -0.93 5.75
N ARG A 102 -15.55 -1.69 5.18
CA ARG A 102 -14.15 -1.24 5.05
C ARG A 102 -14.03 0.02 4.19
N THR A 103 -14.93 0.20 3.22
CA THR A 103 -14.95 1.40 2.38
C THR A 103 -15.44 2.61 3.16
N LEU A 104 -16.48 2.45 3.97
CA LEU A 104 -16.99 3.47 4.86
C LEU A 104 -15.94 3.87 5.90
N GLU A 105 -15.37 2.91 6.64
CA GLU A 105 -14.34 3.14 7.66
C GLU A 105 -13.16 3.95 7.11
N ARG A 106 -12.65 3.57 5.92
CA ARG A 106 -11.57 4.29 5.25
C ARG A 106 -11.97 5.71 4.86
N ARG A 107 -13.20 5.91 4.37
CA ARG A 107 -13.70 7.22 3.94
C ARG A 107 -13.91 8.15 5.14
N ILE A 108 -14.43 7.62 6.25
CA ILE A 108 -14.56 8.32 7.54
C ILE A 108 -13.18 8.71 8.07
N GLY A 109 -12.19 7.80 8.05
CA GLY A 109 -10.82 8.11 8.45
C GLY A 109 -10.20 9.25 7.64
N LYS A 110 -10.39 9.24 6.31
CA LYS A 110 -9.96 10.35 5.44
C LYS A 110 -10.68 11.65 5.76
N TRP A 111 -12.00 11.59 5.97
CA TRP A 111 -12.80 12.76 6.31
C TRP A 111 -12.34 13.38 7.64
N ARG A 112 -12.14 12.57 8.67
CA ARG A 112 -11.60 13.01 9.97
C ARG A 112 -10.21 13.61 9.85
N HIS A 113 -9.39 13.12 8.93
CA HIS A 113 -8.07 13.72 8.68
C HIS A 113 -8.15 15.11 8.05
N LEU A 114 -9.20 15.38 7.25
CA LEU A 114 -9.39 16.65 6.55
C LEU A 114 -10.16 17.68 7.38
N TYR A 115 -11.17 17.24 8.13
CA TYR A 115 -12.14 18.11 8.82
C TYR A 115 -12.17 17.92 10.34
N GLY A 116 -11.47 16.92 10.86
CA GLY A 116 -11.41 16.67 12.30
C GLY A 116 -10.50 17.67 13.02
N PRO A 117 -10.64 17.80 14.35
CA PRO A 117 -9.72 18.59 15.16
C PRO A 117 -8.30 18.04 15.00
N SER A 118 -7.31 18.93 15.02
CA SER A 118 -5.90 18.55 14.97
C SER A 118 -5.59 17.60 16.13
N LYS A 119 -5.19 16.37 15.80
CA LYS A 119 -4.75 15.41 16.81
C LYS A 119 -3.27 15.62 17.09
N ASP A 120 -2.92 15.76 18.36
CA ASP A 120 -1.52 15.82 18.78
C ASP A 120 -0.79 14.54 18.36
N VAL A 121 0.26 14.71 17.58
CA VAL A 121 1.12 13.60 17.16
C VAL A 121 2.08 13.30 18.29
N VAL A 122 1.73 12.31 19.12
CA VAL A 122 2.63 11.80 20.14
C VAL A 122 3.55 10.77 19.51
N PHE A 123 4.83 11.10 19.40
CA PHE A 123 5.86 10.12 19.06
C PHE A 123 6.19 9.32 20.31
N LEU A 124 5.94 8.01 20.28
CA LEU A 124 6.49 7.14 21.30
C LEU A 124 8.01 7.14 21.12
N GLN A 125 8.73 7.78 22.02
CA GLN A 125 10.16 7.59 22.17
C GLN A 125 10.33 6.15 22.66
N THR A 126 10.71 5.24 21.76
CA THR A 126 11.25 3.96 22.19
C THR A 126 12.55 4.27 22.90
N PRO A 127 12.68 3.98 24.21
CA PRO A 127 13.98 4.04 24.84
C PRO A 127 14.90 3.12 24.04
N GLU A 128 16.06 3.62 23.65
CA GLU A 128 17.12 2.78 23.12
C GLU A 128 17.52 1.80 24.22
N ALA A 129 16.86 0.64 24.22
CA ALA A 129 17.29 -0.48 25.02
C ALA A 129 18.70 -0.80 24.54
N TRP A 130 19.68 -0.45 25.38
CA TRP A 130 21.08 -0.76 25.21
C TRP A 130 21.22 -2.27 24.96
N HIS A 131 21.22 -2.69 23.70
CA HIS A 131 21.64 -4.03 23.29
C HIS A 131 23.17 -4.11 23.35
N HIS A 132 23.71 -3.93 24.56
CA HIS A 132 25.09 -4.27 24.84
C HIS A 132 25.17 -5.80 24.96
N LYS A 133 25.57 -6.45 23.87
CA LYS A 133 26.17 -7.79 23.76
C LYS A 133 25.76 -8.82 24.83
N LEU A 134 24.79 -9.68 24.50
CA LEU A 134 24.84 -11.09 24.87
C LEU A 134 24.69 -11.95 23.62
N SER A 135 25.80 -12.02 22.89
CA SER A 135 26.09 -13.17 22.04
C SER A 135 26.07 -14.44 22.90
N CYS A 136 25.40 -15.47 22.41
CA CYS A 136 25.52 -16.88 22.82
C CYS A 136 24.94 -17.32 24.18
N TYR A 137 23.60 -17.38 24.37
CA TYR A 137 22.96 -18.48 25.14
C TYR A 137 21.42 -18.48 25.03
N PHE A 138 20.81 -19.08 24.00
CA PHE A 138 19.53 -19.82 24.10
C PHE A 138 19.07 -20.38 22.73
N ARG A 139 19.87 -21.26 22.13
CA ARG A 139 19.40 -22.11 21.02
C ARG A 139 19.91 -23.53 21.20
N LYS A 140 19.23 -24.29 22.07
CA LYS A 140 19.01 -25.76 21.97
C LYS A 140 18.41 -26.26 23.28
N LYS A 141 17.09 -26.35 23.34
CA LYS A 141 16.43 -27.24 24.31
C LYS A 141 15.21 -27.94 23.70
N TYR A 142 15.36 -28.47 22.48
CA TYR A 142 14.47 -29.48 21.90
C TYR A 142 15.23 -30.26 20.82
N CYS A 143 15.99 -31.29 21.23
CA CYS A 143 16.24 -32.50 20.45
C CYS A 143 17.01 -33.49 21.34
N ASN A 144 16.29 -34.17 22.23
CA ASN A 144 16.76 -35.39 22.89
C ASN A 144 15.65 -36.42 22.70
N SER A 145 15.81 -37.27 21.70
CA SER A 145 15.11 -38.55 21.60
C SER A 145 15.82 -39.43 20.56
N LEU A 146 16.44 -40.51 21.05
CA LEU A 146 16.70 -41.77 20.36
C LEU A 146 17.87 -41.85 19.35
N HIS A 147 19.07 -42.19 19.85
CA HIS A 147 19.70 -43.46 19.44
C HIS A 147 20.81 -43.89 20.42
N THR A 148 20.52 -44.98 21.13
CA THR A 148 21.43 -45.79 21.93
C THR A 148 22.12 -46.83 21.02
N HIS A 149 23.24 -47.41 21.50
CA HIS A 149 24.06 -48.50 20.95
C HIS A 149 25.26 -48.02 20.08
N LEU A 150 26.47 -47.80 20.61
CA LEU A 150 27.34 -48.62 21.49
C LEU A 150 27.85 -49.89 20.77
N ILE A 151 28.98 -49.76 20.05
CA ILE A 151 29.95 -50.84 19.76
C ILE A 151 31.36 -50.21 19.70
N PRO A 152 32.31 -50.58 20.58
CA PRO A 152 33.72 -50.24 20.46
C PRO A 152 34.54 -51.37 19.81
N ALA A 153 35.60 -51.00 19.10
CA ALA A 153 36.77 -51.81 18.73
C ALA A 153 37.97 -50.85 18.87
N GLN A 154 39.09 -51.14 19.53
CA GLN A 154 39.68 -52.35 20.12
C GLN A 154 40.30 -51.96 21.47
#